data_AF-A0A3C1UBJ0-F1
#
_entry.id   AF-A0A3C1UBJ0-F1
#
_cell.length_a   1.000
_cell.length_b   1.000
_cell.length_c   1.000
_cell.angle_alpha   90.00
_cell.angle_beta   90.00
_cell.angle_gamma   90.00
#
_symmetry.space_group_name_H-M   'P 1'
#
loop_
_entity.id
_entity.type
_entity.pdbx_description
1 polymer ?
#
loop_
_entity_poly.entity_id
_entity_poly.type
_entity_poly.pdbx_seq_one_letter_code
_entity_poly.pdbx_strand_id
1 'polypeptide(L)'
;DFNIKYTINPDKPIVKPEGLTKATCKMEYKSDAKDLTAEKFVMVNVFNADGKVYVDHMEKGLPDAVMCGTVSADGKSVEVPAKQYLGIDLEYNAHVYVLTGNAKIDGAGTEKPFFNYDKTASIKLTRDASGKMAAEYPASLVVNCGRENLYIISDYVAPRFVSQEDKAMTPADPVFTADDIRPSTNFDLVKFVLPVKDVDGNDLNVNELYYNVYYNDAPYVFTPEVFKGLTAPMTDIPYAFSDTEFDIYPSGGKHTIYFYDKNYTKLGVQSIYRGGGEERRSNVVWVNRPVTGIDDVNADMREVKSVSYYNVAGQQIAEPASGVCIKRIQYADGTVKAEKVIK
;
A
#
# COMPACT_ATOMS: atom_id res chain seq x y z
N ASP A 1 35.18 -8.20 -14.13
CA ASP A 1 35.07 -7.31 -15.30
C ASP A 1 33.91 -7.80 -16.14
N PHE A 2 32.72 -7.23 -15.95
CA PHE A 2 31.55 -7.60 -16.75
C PHE A 2 31.46 -6.57 -17.85
N ASN A 3 31.66 -7.00 -19.10
CA ASN A 3 31.39 -6.19 -20.29
C ASN A 3 29.88 -5.92 -20.39
N ILE A 4 29.37 -5.04 -19.53
CA ILE A 4 27.97 -4.63 -19.52
C ILE A 4 27.83 -3.53 -20.56
N LYS A 5 27.13 -3.86 -21.65
CA LYS A 5 26.73 -2.89 -22.67
C LYS A 5 25.29 -2.46 -22.38
N TYR A 6 25.11 -1.19 -22.05
CA TYR A 6 23.78 -0.59 -21.96
C TYR A 6 23.26 -0.25 -23.36
N THR A 7 21.97 -0.50 -23.57
CA THR A 7 21.26 -0.15 -24.80
C THR A 7 19.99 0.57 -24.44
N ILE A 8 19.65 1.62 -25.20
CA ILE A 8 18.38 2.33 -25.03
C ILE A 8 17.24 1.36 -25.34
N ASN A 9 16.26 1.28 -24.46
CA ASN A 9 15.02 0.55 -24.74
C ASN A 9 14.18 1.35 -25.77
N PRO A 10 13.93 0.82 -26.99
CA PRO A 10 13.18 1.54 -28.01
C PRO A 10 11.66 1.41 -27.85
N ASP A 11 11.19 0.52 -26.97
CA ASP A 11 9.76 0.24 -26.81
C ASP A 11 9.05 1.42 -26.14
N LYS A 12 7.78 1.61 -26.51
CA LYS A 12 6.93 2.68 -25.98
C LYS A 12 5.66 2.10 -25.36
N PRO A 13 5.18 2.65 -24.24
CA PRO A 13 3.90 2.27 -23.68
C PRO A 13 2.79 2.47 -24.72
N ILE A 14 1.80 1.59 -24.68
CA ILE A 14 0.61 1.74 -25.50
C ILE A 14 -0.19 2.93 -24.99
N VAL A 15 -0.70 3.74 -25.91
CA VAL A 15 -1.59 4.87 -25.59
C VAL A 15 -2.99 4.50 -26.09
N LYS A 16 -3.95 4.42 -25.17
CA LYS A 16 -5.37 4.29 -25.52
C LYS A 16 -5.94 5.65 -25.96
N PRO A 17 -6.95 5.67 -26.85
CA PRO A 17 -7.66 6.92 -27.18
C PRO A 17 -8.17 7.67 -25.94
N GLU A 18 -8.29 8.99 -26.04
CA GLU A 18 -8.86 9.83 -25.00
C GLU A 18 -10.39 9.74 -24.96
N GLY A 19 -11.01 10.04 -23.81
CA GLY A 19 -12.47 10.12 -23.67
C GLY A 19 -13.20 8.77 -23.70
N LEU A 20 -12.50 7.65 -23.62
CA LEU A 20 -13.14 6.33 -23.58
C LEU A 20 -13.92 6.11 -22.29
N THR A 21 -15.10 5.48 -22.43
CA THR A 21 -15.89 5.05 -21.28
C THR A 21 -15.17 3.94 -20.53
N LYS A 22 -14.97 4.15 -19.23
CA LYS A 22 -14.38 3.21 -18.29
C LYS A 22 -15.41 2.15 -17.89
N ALA A 23 -15.04 0.87 -17.98
CA ALA A 23 -15.76 -0.22 -17.31
C ALA A 23 -14.84 -0.85 -16.26
N THR A 24 -15.23 -0.81 -14.98
CA THR A 24 -14.48 -1.48 -13.92
C THR A 24 -14.78 -2.97 -13.91
N CYS A 25 -13.75 -3.80 -13.79
CA CYS A 25 -13.86 -5.25 -13.75
C CYS A 25 -13.05 -5.82 -12.58
N LYS A 26 -13.56 -6.89 -11.97
CA LYS A 26 -12.70 -7.85 -11.26
C LYS A 26 -12.06 -8.75 -12.31
N MET A 27 -10.74 -8.74 -12.41
CA MET A 27 -10.01 -9.78 -13.13
C MET A 27 -9.72 -10.90 -12.13
N GLU A 28 -10.55 -11.94 -12.15
CA GLU A 28 -10.41 -13.13 -11.33
C GLU A 28 -9.40 -14.09 -11.96
N TYR A 29 -8.56 -14.73 -11.16
CA TYR A 29 -7.49 -15.61 -11.62
C TYR A 29 -7.15 -16.67 -10.58
N LYS A 30 -6.58 -17.78 -11.04
CA LYS A 30 -6.10 -18.87 -10.17
C LYS A 30 -4.83 -18.42 -9.44
N SER A 31 -4.82 -18.60 -8.13
CA SER A 31 -3.83 -17.98 -7.24
C SER A 31 -2.95 -18.96 -6.46
N ASP A 32 -3.26 -20.26 -6.51
CA ASP A 32 -2.50 -21.30 -5.81
C ASP A 32 -2.18 -22.46 -6.76
N ALA A 33 -0.89 -22.78 -6.89
CA ALA A 33 -0.42 -23.90 -7.70
C ALA A 33 -0.70 -25.27 -7.05
N LYS A 34 -1.03 -25.33 -5.76
CA LYS A 34 -1.51 -26.55 -5.07
C LYS A 34 -3.01 -26.78 -5.24
N ASP A 35 -3.77 -25.69 -5.37
CA ASP A 35 -5.22 -25.71 -5.42
C ASP A 35 -5.71 -24.80 -6.55
N LEU A 36 -5.90 -25.38 -7.73
CA LEU A 36 -6.38 -24.65 -8.91
C LEU A 36 -7.84 -24.17 -8.76
N THR A 37 -8.52 -24.45 -7.64
CA THR A 37 -9.83 -23.87 -7.31
C THR A 37 -9.71 -22.57 -6.51
N ALA A 38 -8.54 -22.28 -5.93
CA ALA A 38 -8.29 -21.05 -5.20
C ALA A 38 -8.15 -19.85 -6.15
N GLU A 39 -9.12 -18.95 -6.10
CA GLU A 39 -9.17 -17.75 -6.92
C GLU A 39 -8.89 -16.47 -6.10
N LYS A 40 -8.21 -15.52 -6.72
CA LYS A 40 -8.10 -14.12 -6.28
C LYS A 40 -8.57 -13.21 -7.39
N PHE A 41 -8.70 -11.92 -7.09
CA PHE A 41 -8.94 -10.91 -8.11
C PHE A 41 -8.11 -9.66 -7.88
N VAL A 42 -7.94 -8.91 -8.97
CA VAL A 42 -7.51 -7.51 -8.96
C VAL A 42 -8.58 -6.66 -9.63
N MET A 43 -8.69 -5.39 -9.24
CA MET A 43 -9.57 -4.43 -9.90
C MET A 43 -8.82 -3.80 -11.08
N VAL A 44 -9.38 -3.94 -12.26
CA VAL A 44 -8.84 -3.36 -13.51
C VAL A 44 -9.90 -2.50 -14.17
N ASN A 45 -9.48 -1.53 -14.97
CA ASN A 45 -10.42 -0.85 -15.87
C ASN A 45 -10.25 -1.35 -17.30
N VAL A 46 -11.37 -1.53 -17.97
CA VAL A 46 -11.48 -2.00 -19.35
C VAL A 46 -12.07 -0.89 -20.20
N PHE A 47 -11.44 -0.62 -21.33
CA PHE A 47 -11.89 0.37 -22.32
C PHE A 47 -11.99 -0.29 -23.68
N ASN A 48 -13.01 0.07 -24.46
CA ASN A 48 -13.24 -0.48 -25.80
C ASN A 48 -13.19 0.66 -26.82
N ALA A 49 -12.42 0.48 -27.89
CA ALA A 49 -12.37 1.42 -29.02
C ALA A 49 -11.83 0.72 -30.27
N ASP A 50 -12.41 1.01 -31.44
CA ASP A 50 -11.86 0.63 -32.75
C ASP A 50 -11.48 -0.85 -32.89
N GLY A 51 -12.33 -1.76 -32.39
CA GLY A 51 -12.08 -3.20 -32.42
C GLY A 51 -10.94 -3.63 -31.49
N LYS A 52 -10.58 -2.81 -30.51
CA LYS A 52 -9.58 -3.09 -29.48
C LYS A 52 -10.16 -3.00 -28.09
N VAL A 53 -9.54 -3.74 -27.18
CA VAL A 53 -9.74 -3.65 -25.74
C VAL A 53 -8.45 -3.18 -25.11
N TYR A 54 -8.55 -2.22 -24.20
CA TYR A 54 -7.44 -1.75 -23.37
C TYR A 54 -7.74 -2.08 -21.93
N VAL A 55 -6.72 -2.50 -21.17
CA VAL A 55 -6.85 -2.79 -19.75
C VAL A 55 -5.71 -2.13 -18.98
N ASP A 56 -6.05 -1.32 -17.99
CA ASP A 56 -5.11 -0.67 -17.06
C ASP A 56 -5.19 -1.26 -15.65
N HIS A 57 -4.41 -0.73 -14.70
CA HIS A 57 -4.30 -1.23 -13.32
C HIS A 57 -3.91 -2.72 -13.23
N MET A 58 -3.18 -3.21 -14.24
CA MET A 58 -2.59 -4.55 -14.26
C MET A 58 -1.34 -4.62 -13.36
N GLU A 59 -0.74 -3.49 -13.00
CA GLU A 59 0.42 -3.44 -12.10
C GLU A 59 0.31 -2.20 -11.21
N LYS A 60 0.56 -2.37 -9.91
CA LYS A 60 0.37 -1.30 -8.91
C LYS A 60 1.35 -0.15 -9.11
N GLY A 61 2.58 -0.44 -9.55
CA GLY A 61 3.62 0.56 -9.81
C GLY A 61 3.41 1.33 -11.12
N LEU A 62 2.51 0.84 -11.99
CA LEU A 62 2.22 1.42 -13.30
C LEU A 62 0.69 1.41 -13.57
N PRO A 63 -0.11 2.07 -12.72
CA PRO A 63 -1.57 1.94 -12.76
C PRO A 63 -2.20 2.44 -14.06
N ASP A 64 -1.60 3.46 -14.69
CA ASP A 64 -2.08 4.03 -15.96
C ASP A 64 -1.57 3.30 -17.21
N ALA A 65 -0.62 2.37 -17.06
CA ALA A 65 -0.09 1.61 -18.18
C ALA A 65 -1.12 0.59 -18.67
N VAL A 66 -1.31 0.53 -19.99
CA VAL A 66 -2.33 -0.34 -20.60
C VAL A 66 -1.72 -1.51 -21.34
N MET A 67 -2.34 -2.68 -21.20
CA MET A 67 -2.28 -3.72 -22.22
C MET A 67 -3.39 -3.53 -23.25
N CYS A 68 -3.19 -4.02 -24.46
CA CYS A 68 -4.14 -3.98 -25.56
C CYS A 68 -4.39 -5.37 -26.13
N GLY A 69 -5.64 -5.67 -26.45
CA GLY A 69 -6.05 -6.83 -27.21
C GLY A 69 -6.88 -6.43 -28.44
N THR A 70 -6.95 -7.31 -29.43
CA THR A 70 -7.76 -7.13 -30.65
C THR A 70 -9.02 -7.98 -30.56
N VAL A 71 -10.18 -7.33 -30.71
CA VAL A 71 -11.48 -7.98 -30.71
C VAL A 71 -11.71 -8.69 -32.05
N SER A 72 -12.17 -9.94 -32.02
CA SER A 72 -12.55 -10.66 -33.24
C SER A 72 -13.74 -10.00 -33.94
N ALA A 73 -13.86 -10.20 -35.25
CA ALA A 73 -14.94 -9.60 -36.06
C ALA A 73 -16.35 -9.96 -35.56
N ASP A 74 -16.53 -11.13 -34.94
CA ASP A 74 -17.79 -11.57 -34.34
C ASP A 74 -18.00 -11.09 -32.88
N GLY A 75 -17.04 -10.36 -32.31
CA GLY A 75 -17.10 -9.83 -30.94
C GLY A 75 -17.00 -10.89 -29.83
N LYS A 76 -16.71 -12.15 -30.18
CA LYS A 76 -16.71 -13.29 -29.24
C LYS A 76 -15.36 -13.58 -28.62
N SER A 77 -14.29 -12.95 -29.08
CA SER A 77 -12.97 -13.16 -28.51
C SER A 77 -12.10 -11.91 -28.59
N VAL A 78 -11.07 -11.89 -27.75
CA VAL A 78 -10.02 -10.88 -27.74
C VAL A 78 -8.67 -11.60 -27.78
N GLU A 79 -7.85 -11.28 -28.78
CA GLU A 79 -6.48 -11.76 -28.87
C GLU A 79 -5.53 -10.75 -28.22
N VAL A 80 -4.80 -11.15 -27.19
CA VAL A 80 -3.83 -10.32 -26.48
C VAL A 80 -2.42 -10.78 -26.84
N PRO A 81 -1.62 -9.99 -27.58
CA PRO A 81 -0.24 -10.35 -27.90
C PRO A 81 0.69 -10.20 -26.70
N ALA A 82 1.78 -10.96 -26.69
CA ALA A 82 2.85 -10.84 -25.71
C ALA A 82 3.71 -9.58 -25.92
N LYS A 83 4.62 -9.33 -24.96
CA LYS A 83 5.70 -8.33 -25.03
C LYS A 83 5.21 -6.90 -25.18
N GLN A 84 4.09 -6.58 -24.52
CA GLN A 84 3.57 -5.21 -24.48
C GLN A 84 4.28 -4.44 -23.38
N TYR A 85 4.99 -3.37 -23.74
CA TYR A 85 5.74 -2.58 -22.78
C TYR A 85 4.79 -1.69 -21.95
N LEU A 86 4.93 -1.74 -20.62
CA LEU A 86 4.13 -0.94 -19.69
C LEU A 86 4.86 0.34 -19.26
N GLY A 87 6.18 0.30 -19.10
CA GLY A 87 6.96 1.43 -18.62
C GLY A 87 8.14 1.02 -17.75
N ILE A 88 8.68 1.99 -17.01
CA ILE A 88 9.71 1.76 -16.00
C ILE A 88 9.01 1.74 -14.64
N ASP A 89 9.10 0.62 -13.96
CA ASP A 89 8.68 0.52 -12.56
C ASP A 89 9.89 0.84 -11.68
N LEU A 90 9.76 1.88 -10.84
CA LEU A 90 10.83 2.36 -9.96
C LEU A 90 10.98 1.49 -8.71
N GLU A 91 9.95 0.75 -8.29
CA GLU A 91 10.05 -0.21 -7.19
C GLU A 91 10.99 -1.36 -7.58
N TYR A 92 10.85 -1.86 -8.81
CA TYR A 92 11.69 -2.92 -9.35
C TYR A 92 12.95 -2.42 -10.07
N ASN A 93 13.08 -1.11 -10.29
CA ASN A 93 14.11 -0.49 -11.13
C ASN A 93 14.26 -1.19 -12.49
N ALA A 94 13.12 -1.51 -13.12
CA ALA A 94 13.07 -2.37 -14.30
C ALA A 94 12.10 -1.86 -15.37
N HIS A 95 12.41 -2.18 -16.63
CA HIS A 95 11.45 -2.09 -17.73
C HIS A 95 10.42 -3.21 -17.60
N VAL A 96 9.14 -2.89 -17.51
CA VAL A 96 8.06 -3.85 -17.26
C VAL A 96 7.27 -4.12 -18.54
N TYR A 97 6.91 -5.39 -18.74
CA TYR A 97 6.15 -5.87 -19.89
C TYR A 97 5.00 -6.78 -19.47
N VAL A 98 3.91 -6.78 -20.22
CA VAL A 98 2.94 -7.88 -20.22
C VAL A 98 3.40 -8.94 -21.21
N LEU A 99 3.70 -10.12 -20.69
CA LEU A 99 3.94 -11.35 -21.43
C LEU A 99 2.68 -12.22 -21.40
N THR A 100 2.64 -13.17 -22.32
CA THR A 100 1.62 -14.23 -22.33
C THR A 100 2.31 -15.58 -22.21
N GLY A 101 1.64 -16.54 -21.59
CA GLY A 101 2.17 -17.88 -21.43
C GLY A 101 1.13 -18.91 -21.03
N ASN A 102 1.54 -20.17 -21.03
CA ASN A 102 0.80 -21.26 -20.43
C ASN A 102 1.43 -21.57 -19.07
N ALA A 103 0.64 -21.48 -18.00
CA ALA A 103 1.01 -21.90 -16.67
C ALA A 103 1.35 -23.39 -16.65
N LYS A 104 2.43 -23.72 -15.98
CA LYS A 104 2.81 -25.07 -15.56
C LYS A 104 3.14 -25.03 -14.08
N ILE A 105 2.96 -26.16 -13.42
CA ILE A 105 3.23 -26.28 -11.99
C ILE A 105 4.62 -26.90 -11.84
N ASP A 106 5.57 -26.08 -11.42
CA ASP A 106 6.91 -26.55 -11.04
C ASP A 106 6.91 -26.94 -9.56
N GLY A 107 7.72 -27.94 -9.22
CA GLY A 107 7.74 -28.49 -7.85
C GLY A 107 6.45 -29.21 -7.46
N ALA A 108 5.69 -29.73 -8.44
CA ALA A 108 4.51 -30.56 -8.17
C ALA A 108 4.86 -31.70 -7.19
N GLY A 109 4.07 -31.84 -6.12
CA GLY A 109 4.32 -32.81 -5.05
C GLY A 109 5.29 -32.36 -3.95
N THR A 110 5.82 -31.13 -4.01
CA THR A 110 6.59 -30.52 -2.91
C THR A 110 5.70 -29.74 -1.96
N GLU A 111 6.26 -29.32 -0.83
CA GLU A 111 5.56 -28.45 0.12
C GLU A 111 5.23 -27.05 -0.43
N LYS A 112 5.83 -26.60 -1.54
CA LYS A 112 5.61 -25.28 -2.12
C LYS A 112 5.75 -25.30 -3.65
N PRO A 113 4.82 -25.93 -4.39
CA PRO A 113 4.78 -25.77 -5.82
C PRO A 113 4.43 -24.32 -6.16
N PHE A 114 4.82 -23.89 -7.35
CA PHE A 114 4.58 -22.55 -7.85
C PHE A 114 4.27 -22.58 -9.34
N PHE A 115 3.58 -21.56 -9.82
CA PHE A 115 3.37 -21.39 -11.25
C PHE A 115 4.67 -20.95 -11.92
N ASN A 116 5.02 -21.65 -12.99
CA ASN A 116 5.99 -21.22 -13.98
C ASN A 116 5.31 -21.18 -15.35
N TYR A 117 5.98 -20.67 -16.39
CA TYR A 117 5.32 -20.32 -17.64
C TYR A 117 6.11 -20.73 -18.87
N ASP A 118 5.43 -21.41 -19.80
CA ASP A 118 5.90 -21.53 -21.17
C ASP A 118 5.33 -20.36 -21.98
N LYS A 119 6.20 -19.42 -22.35
CA LYS A 119 5.81 -18.18 -23.06
C LYS A 119 5.10 -18.52 -24.37
N THR A 120 4.02 -17.79 -24.66
CA THR A 120 3.29 -17.83 -25.93
C THR A 120 3.46 -16.51 -26.69
N ALA A 121 3.11 -16.49 -27.97
CA ALA A 121 3.07 -15.24 -28.75
C ALA A 121 1.86 -14.37 -28.38
N SER A 122 0.79 -15.00 -27.89
CA SER A 122 -0.45 -14.37 -27.51
C SER A 122 -1.27 -15.30 -26.60
N ILE A 123 -2.31 -14.74 -25.97
CA ILE A 123 -3.44 -15.51 -25.43
C ILE A 123 -4.74 -15.07 -26.09
N LYS A 124 -5.72 -15.97 -26.09
CA LYS A 124 -7.08 -15.68 -26.53
C LYS A 124 -8.04 -15.70 -25.35
N LEU A 125 -8.68 -14.56 -25.10
CA LEU A 125 -9.85 -14.47 -24.24
C LEU A 125 -11.09 -14.77 -25.08
N THR A 126 -11.96 -15.65 -24.61
CA THR A 126 -13.24 -15.97 -25.24
C THR A 126 -14.39 -15.57 -24.36
N ARG A 127 -15.48 -15.14 -24.99
CA ARG A 127 -16.72 -14.80 -24.30
C ARG A 127 -17.43 -16.07 -23.88
N ASP A 128 -17.66 -16.24 -22.58
CA ASP A 128 -18.44 -17.35 -22.05
C ASP A 128 -19.95 -17.16 -22.26
N ALA A 129 -20.74 -18.17 -21.89
CA ALA A 129 -22.21 -18.12 -22.03
C ALA A 129 -22.88 -17.01 -21.20
N SER A 130 -22.20 -16.50 -20.17
CA SER A 130 -22.66 -15.37 -19.35
C SER A 130 -22.24 -14.01 -19.89
N GLY A 131 -21.48 -13.98 -21.00
CA GLY A 131 -20.99 -12.76 -21.63
C GLY A 131 -19.64 -12.26 -21.13
N LYS A 132 -19.01 -12.96 -20.17
CA LYS A 132 -17.72 -12.59 -19.57
C LYS A 132 -16.57 -13.01 -20.47
N MET A 133 -15.49 -12.23 -20.51
CA MET A 133 -14.27 -12.60 -21.23
C MET A 133 -13.37 -13.41 -20.31
N ALA A 134 -12.92 -14.59 -20.76
CA ALA A 134 -12.04 -15.45 -19.99
C ALA A 134 -11.06 -16.20 -20.89
N ALA A 135 -9.90 -16.57 -20.35
CA ALA A 135 -9.05 -17.60 -20.94
C ALA A 135 -9.01 -18.81 -20.01
N GLU A 136 -9.10 -20.00 -20.59
CA GLU A 136 -9.06 -21.26 -19.84
C GLU A 136 -7.62 -21.59 -19.40
N TYR A 137 -7.50 -22.32 -18.28
CA TYR A 137 -6.20 -22.88 -17.88
C TYR A 137 -5.64 -23.75 -19.02
N PRO A 138 -4.35 -23.62 -19.38
CA PRO A 138 -3.28 -22.92 -18.66
C PRO A 138 -3.00 -21.47 -19.09
N ALA A 139 -3.79 -20.87 -19.98
CA ALA A 139 -3.48 -19.55 -20.54
C ALA A 139 -3.38 -18.46 -19.45
N SER A 140 -2.33 -17.63 -19.53
CA SER A 140 -1.96 -16.68 -18.47
C SER A 140 -1.44 -15.36 -19.02
N LEU A 141 -1.74 -14.28 -18.30
CA LEU A 141 -1.08 -12.97 -18.45
C LEU A 141 0.00 -12.86 -17.36
N VAL A 142 1.16 -12.33 -17.71
CA VAL A 142 2.30 -12.23 -16.78
C VAL A 142 2.90 -10.84 -16.90
N VAL A 143 2.82 -10.05 -15.83
CA VAL A 143 3.54 -8.78 -15.67
C VAL A 143 4.96 -9.12 -15.24
N ASN A 144 5.94 -8.65 -16.00
CA ASN A 144 7.29 -9.18 -15.95
C ASN A 144 8.36 -8.09 -16.07
N CYS A 145 9.43 -8.20 -15.26
CA CYS A 145 10.63 -7.40 -15.46
C CYS A 145 11.39 -7.90 -16.69
N GLY A 146 11.55 -7.02 -17.67
CA GLY A 146 12.20 -7.31 -18.93
C GLY A 146 11.30 -8.05 -19.92
N ARG A 147 11.76 -8.07 -21.17
CA ARG A 147 10.96 -8.50 -22.33
C ARG A 147 11.05 -10.00 -22.63
N GLU A 148 12.15 -10.63 -22.25
CA GLU A 148 12.51 -11.97 -22.73
C GLU A 148 12.57 -13.01 -21.61
N ASN A 149 13.26 -12.73 -20.51
CA ASN A 149 13.40 -13.69 -19.41
C ASN A 149 12.27 -13.52 -18.40
N LEU A 150 11.81 -14.63 -17.81
CA LEU A 150 10.79 -14.58 -16.76
C LEU A 150 11.43 -14.10 -15.45
N TYR A 151 10.98 -12.93 -15.01
CA TYR A 151 11.20 -12.35 -13.69
C TYR A 151 9.89 -11.66 -13.29
N ILE A 152 9.02 -12.47 -12.72
CA ILE A 152 7.58 -12.19 -12.61
C ILE A 152 7.33 -11.22 -11.46
N ILE A 153 6.56 -10.18 -11.75
CA ILE A 153 6.03 -9.25 -10.74
C ILE A 153 4.65 -9.75 -10.30
N SER A 154 3.76 -9.93 -11.26
CA SER A 154 2.37 -10.35 -11.06
C SER A 154 1.96 -11.32 -12.16
N ASP A 155 1.15 -12.33 -11.83
CA ASP A 155 0.66 -13.33 -12.75
C ASP A 155 -0.85 -13.59 -12.59
N TYR A 156 -1.52 -13.74 -13.72
CA TYR A 156 -2.96 -13.93 -13.81
C TYR A 156 -3.25 -15.19 -14.61
N VAL A 157 -3.30 -16.32 -13.91
CA VAL A 157 -3.55 -17.64 -14.49
C VAL A 157 -5.04 -17.82 -14.76
N ALA A 158 -5.39 -18.20 -15.99
CA ALA A 158 -6.76 -18.37 -16.46
C ALA A 158 -7.64 -17.14 -16.13
N PRO A 159 -7.26 -15.94 -16.61
CA PRO A 159 -7.91 -14.70 -16.21
C PRO A 159 -9.36 -14.65 -16.70
N ARG A 160 -10.27 -14.21 -15.84
CA ARG A 160 -11.69 -14.02 -16.12
C ARG A 160 -12.13 -12.62 -15.69
N PHE A 161 -12.68 -11.86 -16.63
CA PHE A 161 -13.10 -10.48 -16.42
C PHE A 161 -14.59 -10.42 -16.07
N VAL A 162 -14.89 -9.96 -14.86
CA VAL A 162 -16.25 -9.79 -14.33
C VAL A 162 -16.54 -8.31 -14.16
N SER A 163 -17.38 -7.75 -15.04
CA SER A 163 -17.83 -6.36 -14.93
C SER A 163 -18.43 -6.08 -13.57
N GLN A 164 -18.05 -4.94 -13.00
CA GLN A 164 -18.62 -4.42 -11.77
C GLN A 164 -19.52 -3.23 -12.10
N GLU A 165 -20.64 -3.13 -11.40
CA GLU A 165 -21.49 -1.95 -11.47
C GLU A 165 -20.82 -0.82 -10.68
N ASP A 166 -20.67 0.34 -11.29
CA ASP A 166 -20.14 1.52 -10.62
C ASP A 166 -21.22 2.11 -9.71
N LYS A 167 -21.01 2.00 -8.40
CA LYS A 167 -21.99 2.40 -7.38
C LYS A 167 -21.36 3.31 -6.34
N ALA A 168 -22.15 4.26 -5.87
CA ALA A 168 -21.83 4.98 -4.66
C ALA A 168 -21.98 4.04 -3.45
N MET A 169 -20.89 3.82 -2.72
CA MET A 169 -20.84 2.94 -1.56
C MET A 169 -20.15 3.67 -0.40
N THR A 170 -20.58 3.42 0.84
CA THR A 170 -19.95 4.02 2.02
C THR A 170 -18.85 3.10 2.52
N PRO A 171 -17.57 3.48 2.46
CA PRO A 171 -16.48 2.60 2.88
C PRO A 171 -16.58 2.31 4.38
N ALA A 172 -16.21 1.09 4.77
CA ALA A 172 -16.10 0.75 6.18
C ALA A 172 -14.99 1.58 6.86
N ASP A 173 -15.15 1.77 8.17
CA ASP A 173 -14.21 2.54 8.98
C ASP A 173 -12.80 1.90 8.95
N PRO A 174 -11.73 2.70 8.84
CA PRO A 174 -10.36 2.22 9.01
C PRO A 174 -10.18 1.49 10.33
N VAL A 175 -9.30 0.50 10.37
CA VAL A 175 -8.93 -0.18 11.62
C VAL A 175 -7.56 0.28 12.05
N PHE A 176 -7.52 0.95 13.21
CA PHE A 176 -6.31 1.55 13.76
C PHE A 176 -6.35 1.55 15.29
N THR A 177 -5.23 1.23 15.93
CA THR A 177 -5.10 1.19 17.40
C THR A 177 -3.80 1.85 17.87
N ALA A 178 -3.67 2.09 19.18
CA ALA A 178 -2.45 2.70 19.74
C ALA A 178 -1.20 1.84 19.50
N ASP A 179 -1.33 0.52 19.47
CA ASP A 179 -0.23 -0.42 19.19
C ASP A 179 0.27 -0.34 17.74
N ASP A 180 -0.53 0.24 16.84
CA ASP A 180 -0.13 0.50 15.48
C ASP A 180 0.66 1.82 15.33
N ILE A 181 0.79 2.62 16.40
CA ILE A 181 1.77 3.71 16.48
C ILE A 181 2.98 3.20 17.27
N ARG A 182 4.14 3.18 16.63
CA ARG A 182 5.41 2.88 17.28
C ARG A 182 6.33 4.09 17.20
N PRO A 183 6.46 4.86 18.28
CA PRO A 183 7.37 6.00 18.28
C PRO A 183 8.83 5.57 18.16
N SER A 184 9.61 6.40 17.48
CA SER A 184 11.06 6.22 17.28
C SER A 184 11.78 7.57 17.37
N THR A 185 13.11 7.51 17.37
CA THR A 185 13.95 8.71 17.52
C THR A 185 13.68 9.73 16.42
N ASN A 186 13.55 9.29 15.18
CA ASN A 186 13.47 10.19 14.02
C ASN A 186 12.06 10.35 13.42
N PHE A 187 11.17 9.39 13.68
CA PHE A 187 9.81 9.35 13.15
C PHE A 187 8.94 8.51 14.09
N ASP A 188 7.63 8.63 13.99
CA ASP A 188 6.69 7.67 14.56
C ASP A 188 6.19 6.77 13.43
N LEU A 189 6.29 5.44 13.60
CA LEU A 189 5.77 4.49 12.62
C LEU A 189 4.27 4.32 12.86
N VAL A 190 3.45 4.69 11.87
CA VAL A 190 1.99 4.64 11.92
C VAL A 190 1.51 3.53 10.99
N LYS A 191 0.65 2.64 11.49
CA LYS A 191 0.04 1.59 10.68
C LYS A 191 -1.48 1.60 10.82
N PHE A 192 -2.19 1.25 9.77
CA PHE A 192 -3.64 1.04 9.84
C PHE A 192 -4.07 0.11 8.72
N VAL A 193 -5.28 -0.43 8.82
CA VAL A 193 -5.91 -1.18 7.73
C VAL A 193 -7.03 -0.33 7.17
N LEU A 194 -7.04 -0.16 5.84
CA LEU A 194 -8.21 0.31 5.12
C LEU A 194 -8.99 -0.91 4.63
N PRO A 195 -10.20 -1.18 5.13
CA PRO A 195 -11.02 -2.24 4.58
C PRO A 195 -11.32 -1.98 3.10
N VAL A 196 -11.17 -3.00 2.26
CA VAL A 196 -11.58 -2.97 0.85
C VAL A 196 -13.07 -3.27 0.67
N LYS A 197 -13.88 -2.97 1.71
CA LYS A 197 -15.30 -3.27 1.78
C LYS A 197 -16.09 -2.06 2.24
N ASP A 198 -17.33 -1.97 1.78
CA ASP A 198 -18.30 -1.02 2.29
C ASP A 198 -18.88 -1.48 3.65
N VAL A 199 -19.73 -0.65 4.24
CA VAL A 199 -20.41 -0.94 5.52
C VAL A 199 -21.33 -2.19 5.46
N ASP A 200 -21.74 -2.60 4.26
CA ASP A 200 -22.60 -3.76 4.01
C ASP A 200 -21.79 -5.04 3.65
N GLY A 201 -20.46 -4.93 3.57
CA GLY A 201 -19.55 -6.02 3.26
C GLY A 201 -19.29 -6.27 1.77
N ASN A 202 -19.81 -5.43 0.87
CA ASN A 202 -19.56 -5.49 -0.57
C ASN A 202 -18.12 -5.03 -0.87
N ASP A 203 -17.50 -5.61 -1.89
CA ASP A 203 -16.14 -5.23 -2.29
C ASP A 203 -16.13 -3.85 -2.95
N LEU A 204 -15.24 -2.96 -2.49
CA LEU A 204 -14.99 -1.67 -3.11
C LEU A 204 -14.02 -1.80 -4.29
N ASN A 205 -14.18 -0.92 -5.29
CA ASN A 205 -13.13 -0.72 -6.27
C ASN A 205 -11.95 0.02 -5.61
N VAL A 206 -10.85 -0.69 -5.34
CA VAL A 206 -9.67 -0.10 -4.69
C VAL A 206 -9.02 1.03 -5.50
N ASN A 207 -9.25 1.11 -6.81
CA ASN A 207 -8.75 2.19 -7.66
C ASN A 207 -9.52 3.51 -7.43
N GLU A 208 -10.70 3.44 -6.80
CA GLU A 208 -11.52 4.59 -6.40
C GLU A 208 -11.50 4.81 -4.88
N LEU A 209 -10.63 4.09 -4.16
CA LEU A 209 -10.48 4.16 -2.71
C LEU A 209 -9.25 4.99 -2.36
N TYR A 210 -9.44 5.94 -1.47
CA TYR A 210 -8.42 6.86 -0.96
C TYR A 210 -8.54 6.94 0.57
N TYR A 211 -7.56 7.59 1.20
CA TYR A 211 -7.66 7.95 2.60
C TYR A 211 -7.11 9.34 2.89
N ASN A 212 -7.61 9.94 3.97
CA ASN A 212 -6.97 11.09 4.60
C ASN A 212 -6.37 10.69 5.94
N VAL A 213 -5.27 11.35 6.28
CA VAL A 213 -4.75 11.40 7.65
C VAL A 213 -5.09 12.77 8.22
N TYR A 214 -5.54 12.79 9.48
CA TYR A 214 -5.79 13.99 10.25
C TYR A 214 -4.71 14.13 11.33
N TYR A 215 -4.15 15.31 11.45
CA TYR A 215 -3.22 15.71 12.50
C TYR A 215 -3.97 16.56 13.52
N ASN A 216 -4.13 16.05 14.73
CA ASN A 216 -5.03 16.61 15.74
C ASN A 216 -6.48 16.71 15.23
N ASP A 217 -6.92 17.86 14.74
CA ASP A 217 -8.31 18.06 14.28
C ASP A 217 -8.38 18.55 12.83
N ALA A 218 -7.24 18.61 12.13
CA ALA A 218 -7.15 19.11 10.77
C ALA A 218 -6.62 18.04 9.80
N PRO A 219 -7.07 18.02 8.53
CA PRO A 219 -6.46 17.18 7.50
C PRO A 219 -4.97 17.49 7.38
N TYR A 220 -4.15 16.43 7.34
CA TYR A 220 -2.72 16.54 7.14
C TYR A 220 -2.40 16.55 5.64
N VAL A 221 -1.56 17.49 5.22
CA VAL A 221 -1.06 17.59 3.85
C VAL A 221 0.36 17.04 3.84
N PHE A 222 0.55 15.91 3.18
CA PHE A 222 1.88 15.35 2.94
C PHE A 222 2.56 16.17 1.84
N THR A 223 3.76 16.68 2.09
CA THR A 223 4.47 17.58 1.17
C THR A 223 5.85 17.02 0.76
N PRO A 224 6.35 17.33 -0.45
CA PRO A 224 7.72 17.00 -0.86
C PRO A 224 8.83 17.60 0.02
N GLU A 225 8.50 18.61 0.83
CA GLU A 225 9.43 19.22 1.78
C GLU A 225 9.78 18.25 2.93
N VAL A 226 8.81 17.45 3.36
CA VAL A 226 8.98 16.46 4.43
C VAL A 226 9.17 15.06 3.86
N PHE A 227 8.32 14.64 2.93
CA PHE A 227 8.30 13.31 2.32
C PHE A 227 8.96 13.36 0.95
N LYS A 228 10.24 12.98 0.88
CA LYS A 228 11.08 13.21 -0.31
C LYS A 228 10.69 12.37 -1.52
N GLY A 229 9.95 11.28 -1.32
CA GLY A 229 9.41 10.48 -2.40
C GLY A 229 8.16 11.05 -3.09
N LEU A 230 7.66 12.20 -2.63
CA LEU A 230 6.51 12.88 -3.26
C LEU A 230 6.94 13.89 -4.31
N THR A 231 6.18 13.96 -5.41
CA THR A 231 6.38 14.97 -6.47
C THR A 231 5.47 16.19 -6.32
N ALA A 232 4.38 16.06 -5.55
CA ALA A 232 3.43 17.13 -5.27
C ALA A 232 2.79 16.93 -3.88
N PRO A 233 2.26 18.00 -3.25
CA PRO A 233 1.48 17.87 -2.02
C PRO A 233 0.24 17.00 -2.21
N MET A 234 -0.10 16.19 -1.21
CA MET A 234 -1.28 15.32 -1.23
C MET A 234 -1.98 15.27 0.13
N THR A 235 -3.32 15.24 0.09
CA THR A 235 -4.18 15.05 1.26
C THR A 235 -4.97 13.75 1.11
N ASP A 236 -5.59 13.56 -0.06
CA ASP A 236 -6.23 12.31 -0.44
C ASP A 236 -5.19 11.34 -1.02
N ILE A 237 -4.77 10.36 -0.23
CA ILE A 237 -3.77 9.38 -0.66
C ILE A 237 -4.50 8.18 -1.30
N PRO A 238 -4.19 7.79 -2.54
CA PRO A 238 -4.76 6.59 -3.16
C PRO A 238 -4.45 5.33 -2.35
N TYR A 239 -5.39 4.38 -2.31
CA TYR A 239 -5.25 3.14 -1.52
C TYR A 239 -3.96 2.37 -1.85
N ALA A 240 -3.59 2.27 -3.13
CA ALA A 240 -2.42 1.52 -3.58
C ALA A 240 -1.12 2.36 -3.62
N PHE A 241 -1.16 3.63 -3.19
CA PHE A 241 -0.04 4.55 -3.35
C PHE A 241 1.19 4.13 -2.53
N SER A 242 2.35 4.10 -3.19
CA SER A 242 3.66 4.08 -2.55
C SER A 242 4.47 5.27 -3.05
N ASP A 243 5.10 6.02 -2.15
CA ASP A 243 6.10 7.00 -2.57
C ASP A 243 7.44 6.31 -2.89
N THR A 244 8.38 7.05 -3.51
CA THR A 244 9.64 6.45 -3.98
C THR A 244 10.67 6.17 -2.89
N GLU A 245 10.50 6.77 -1.70
CA GLU A 245 11.37 6.52 -0.54
C GLU A 245 10.77 5.49 0.44
N PHE A 246 9.57 4.98 0.14
CA PHE A 246 8.80 4.06 0.99
C PHE A 246 8.48 4.63 2.38
N ASP A 247 8.31 5.95 2.47
CA ASP A 247 7.81 6.63 3.65
C ASP A 247 6.30 6.41 3.83
N ILE A 248 5.57 6.22 2.73
CA ILE A 248 4.13 5.95 2.68
C ILE A 248 3.92 4.77 1.74
N TYR A 249 3.47 3.62 2.25
CA TYR A 249 3.29 2.44 1.41
C TYR A 249 2.29 1.41 2.00
N PRO A 250 1.54 0.70 1.14
CA PRO A 250 0.75 -0.46 1.54
C PRO A 250 1.60 -1.75 1.54
N SER A 251 1.37 -2.63 2.51
CA SER A 251 1.95 -3.97 2.56
C SER A 251 1.07 -4.92 3.37
N GLY A 252 0.75 -6.09 2.80
CA GLY A 252 0.01 -7.14 3.51
C GLY A 252 -1.36 -6.72 4.05
N GLY A 253 -2.04 -5.79 3.36
CA GLY A 253 -3.34 -5.25 3.78
C GLY A 253 -3.25 -4.15 4.85
N LYS A 254 -2.04 -3.75 5.26
CA LYS A 254 -1.80 -2.57 6.11
C LYS A 254 -1.21 -1.44 5.29
N HIS A 255 -1.54 -0.21 5.64
CA HIS A 255 -0.87 1.01 5.21
C HIS A 255 0.13 1.40 6.29
N THR A 256 1.35 1.73 5.88
CA THR A 256 2.42 2.16 6.77
C THR A 256 2.86 3.56 6.40
N ILE A 257 3.05 4.41 7.40
CA ILE A 257 3.55 5.76 7.26
C ILE A 257 4.69 6.00 8.27
N TYR A 258 5.82 6.48 7.79
CA TYR A 258 6.90 7.01 8.60
C TYR A 258 6.63 8.49 8.88
N PHE A 259 6.03 8.80 10.04
CA PHE A 259 5.51 10.12 10.35
C PHE A 259 6.55 10.98 11.09
N TYR A 260 7.09 12.02 10.43
CA TYR A 260 8.22 12.79 10.95
C TYR A 260 7.86 13.91 11.93
N ASP A 261 6.67 14.49 11.81
CA ASP A 261 6.19 15.50 12.76
C ASP A 261 5.57 14.81 13.98
N LYS A 262 6.27 14.83 15.10
CA LYS A 262 5.88 14.13 16.33
C LYS A 262 5.17 15.01 17.36
N ASN A 263 4.79 16.24 17.01
CA ASN A 263 4.13 17.17 17.94
C ASN A 263 2.60 17.01 18.00
N TYR A 264 2.06 15.94 17.39
CA TYR A 264 0.64 15.63 17.46
C TYR A 264 0.25 15.02 18.81
N THR A 265 -0.98 15.28 19.24
CA THR A 265 -1.60 14.59 20.37
C THR A 265 -2.43 13.39 19.92
N LYS A 266 -3.04 13.48 18.73
CA LYS A 266 -3.80 12.40 18.12
C LYS A 266 -3.68 12.42 16.59
N LEU A 267 -3.80 11.23 16.00
CA LEU A 267 -3.93 11.06 14.55
C LEU A 267 -5.29 10.46 14.23
N GLY A 268 -5.88 10.88 13.12
CA GLY A 268 -7.12 10.33 12.58
C GLY A 268 -6.90 9.74 11.20
N VAL A 269 -7.63 8.70 10.85
CA VAL A 269 -7.67 8.16 9.48
C VAL A 269 -9.11 8.08 9.01
N GLN A 270 -9.37 8.43 7.75
CA GLN A 270 -10.69 8.36 7.12
C GLN A 270 -10.57 7.73 5.74
N SER A 271 -11.42 6.75 5.44
CA SER A 271 -11.58 6.20 4.09
C SER A 271 -12.45 7.12 3.23
N ILE A 272 -12.10 7.28 1.96
CA ILE A 272 -12.84 8.05 0.96
C ILE A 272 -13.04 7.16 -0.25
N TYR A 273 -14.27 7.03 -0.72
CA TYR A 273 -14.61 6.24 -1.89
C TYR A 273 -15.32 7.11 -2.93
N ARG A 274 -14.86 7.05 -4.19
CA ARG A 274 -15.36 7.84 -5.32
C ARG A 274 -16.01 6.97 -6.39
N GLY A 275 -17.04 6.23 -6.01
CA GLY A 275 -17.80 5.36 -6.91
C GLY A 275 -19.17 5.93 -7.27
N GLY A 276 -19.70 5.53 -8.43
CA GLY A 276 -21.03 5.90 -8.91
C GLY A 276 -21.22 7.41 -9.11
N GLY A 277 -20.13 8.14 -9.35
CA GLY A 277 -20.15 9.60 -9.49
C GLY A 277 -20.33 10.39 -8.19
N GLU A 278 -20.30 9.73 -7.02
CA GLU A 278 -20.37 10.38 -5.70
C GLU A 278 -19.09 10.15 -4.91
N GLU A 279 -18.77 11.07 -4.01
CA GLU A 279 -17.78 10.84 -2.96
C GLU A 279 -18.50 10.48 -1.65
N ARG A 280 -18.13 9.34 -1.06
CA ARG A 280 -18.60 8.91 0.26
C ARG A 280 -17.42 8.64 1.17
N ARG A 281 -17.60 8.90 2.46
CA ARG A 281 -16.53 8.84 3.46
C ARG A 281 -16.97 7.97 4.63
N SER A 282 -16.01 7.29 5.25
CA SER A 282 -16.20 6.62 6.52
C SER A 282 -16.19 7.64 7.68
N ASN A 283 -16.38 7.17 8.91
CA ASN A 283 -16.01 7.96 10.08
C ASN A 283 -14.48 8.19 10.10
N VAL A 284 -14.05 9.23 10.82
CA VAL A 284 -12.64 9.39 11.17
C VAL A 284 -12.35 8.53 12.39
N VAL A 285 -11.41 7.60 12.27
CA VAL A 285 -10.96 6.74 13.36
C VAL A 285 -9.71 7.36 13.98
N TRP A 286 -9.81 7.68 15.26
CA TRP A 286 -8.80 8.42 16.01
C TRP A 286 -7.96 7.52 16.91
N VAL A 287 -6.69 7.87 17.05
CA VAL A 287 -5.81 7.31 18.05
C VAL A 287 -4.98 8.41 18.70
N ASN A 288 -4.72 8.27 19.99
CA ASN A 288 -3.79 9.17 20.68
C ASN A 288 -2.35 8.73 20.43
N ARG A 289 -1.43 9.69 20.40
CA ARG A 289 0.00 9.40 20.37
C ARG A 289 0.37 8.57 21.63
N PRO A 290 0.95 7.37 21.49
CA PRO A 290 1.40 6.61 22.64
C PRO A 290 2.45 7.40 23.41
N VAL A 291 2.33 7.42 24.73
CA VAL A 291 3.31 8.08 25.60
C VAL A 291 4.57 7.20 25.62
N THR A 292 5.62 7.60 24.91
CA THR A 292 6.90 6.88 24.93
C THR A 292 7.87 7.56 25.88
N GLY A 293 7.93 7.01 27.09
CA GLY A 293 8.58 7.63 28.23
C GLY A 293 7.53 8.12 29.22
N ILE A 294 7.85 8.12 30.51
CA ILE A 294 7.02 8.79 31.52
C ILE A 294 7.14 10.29 31.23
N ASP A 295 6.34 10.81 30.30
CA ASP A 295 6.17 12.24 30.14
C ASP A 295 4.96 12.64 30.98
N ASP A 296 5.31 13.32 32.06
CA ASP A 296 4.50 13.73 33.19
C ASP A 296 3.87 12.61 34.01
N VAL A 297 4.53 12.33 35.15
CA VAL A 297 3.75 12.41 36.39
C VAL A 297 3.02 13.74 36.28
N ASN A 298 1.70 13.74 36.11
CA ASN A 298 0.87 14.84 36.55
C ASN A 298 1.28 15.10 38.00
N ALA A 299 2.30 15.95 38.18
CA ALA A 299 2.57 16.63 39.40
C ALA A 299 1.48 17.70 39.44
N ASP A 300 0.25 17.24 39.68
CA ASP A 300 -0.66 17.98 40.54
C ASP A 300 0.23 18.49 41.66
N MET A 301 0.49 19.80 41.64
CA MET A 301 1.43 20.55 42.48
C MET A 301 1.71 19.85 43.82
N ARG A 302 2.65 18.90 43.84
CA ARG A 302 2.93 18.14 45.05
C ARG A 302 3.80 19.03 45.91
N GLU A 303 3.26 19.44 47.06
CA GLU A 303 3.99 20.26 48.00
C GLU A 303 5.27 19.53 48.43
N VAL A 304 6.41 20.17 48.21
CA VAL A 304 7.72 19.63 48.59
C VAL A 304 7.88 19.78 50.10
N LYS A 305 8.00 18.65 50.80
CA LYS A 305 8.23 18.62 52.25
C LYS A 305 9.71 18.82 52.59
N SER A 306 10.62 18.20 51.82
CA SER A 306 12.06 18.39 52.02
C SER A 306 12.88 18.01 50.78
N VAL A 307 14.06 18.62 50.68
CA VAL A 307 15.09 18.29 49.70
C VAL A 307 16.38 17.96 50.45
N SER A 308 17.01 16.83 50.13
CA SER A 308 18.32 16.44 50.65
C SER A 308 19.23 15.97 49.54
N TYR A 309 20.55 16.12 49.73
CA TYR A 309 21.57 15.70 48.78
C TYR A 309 22.41 14.58 49.37
N TYR A 310 22.86 13.64 48.54
CA TYR A 310 23.73 12.55 48.93
C TYR A 310 24.90 12.41 47.95
N ASN A 311 26.08 12.06 48.45
CA ASN A 311 27.18 11.63 47.60
C ASN A 311 26.95 10.19 47.09
N VAL A 312 27.80 9.73 46.17
CA VAL A 312 27.70 8.37 45.60
C VAL A 312 27.92 7.25 46.63
N ALA A 313 28.49 7.57 47.79
CA ALA A 313 28.64 6.65 48.92
C ALA A 313 27.41 6.62 49.85
N GLY A 314 26.34 7.36 49.52
CA GLY A 314 25.10 7.41 50.31
C GLY A 314 25.15 8.31 51.55
N GLN A 315 26.21 9.12 51.71
CA GLN A 315 26.30 10.08 52.81
C GLN A 315 25.57 11.37 52.46
N GLN A 316 24.78 11.89 53.40
CA GLN A 316 24.07 13.16 53.19
C GLN A 316 25.07 14.33 53.16
N ILE A 317 24.92 15.22 52.19
CA ILE A 317 25.73 16.42 52.00
C ILE A 317 24.83 17.66 52.02
N ALA A 318 25.38 18.79 52.47
CA ALA A 318 24.62 20.04 52.61
C ALA A 318 24.24 20.65 51.25
N GLU A 319 25.14 20.58 50.27
CA GLU A 319 24.95 21.09 48.92
C GLU A 319 25.60 20.17 47.88
N PRO A 320 25.17 20.21 46.60
CA PRO A 320 25.86 19.53 45.52
C PRO A 320 27.34 19.92 45.42
N ALA A 321 28.23 18.94 45.58
CA ALA A 321 29.65 19.07 45.30
C ALA A 321 29.94 18.81 43.81
N SER A 322 31.11 19.25 43.32
CA SER A 322 31.55 18.96 41.94
C SER A 322 31.58 17.46 41.67
N GLY A 323 31.03 17.05 40.53
CA GLY A 323 30.80 15.65 40.20
C GLY A 323 29.35 15.21 40.41
N VAL A 324 29.14 13.90 40.56
CA VAL A 324 27.79 13.30 40.66
C VAL A 324 27.29 13.29 42.11
N CYS A 325 26.09 13.80 42.33
CA CYS A 325 25.35 13.63 43.58
C CYS A 325 23.89 13.23 43.31
N ILE A 326 23.20 12.77 44.35
CA ILE A 326 21.80 12.36 44.30
C ILE A 326 20.97 13.40 45.06
N LYS A 327 20.01 14.03 44.40
CA LYS A 327 18.99 14.88 45.01
C LYS A 327 17.77 14.03 45.35
N ARG A 328 17.39 13.97 46.62
CA ARG A 328 16.18 13.29 47.10
C ARG A 328 15.14 14.36 47.48
N ILE A 329 13.96 14.26 46.89
CA ILE A 329 12.81 15.14 47.15
C ILE A 329 11.75 14.29 47.85
N GLN A 330 11.36 14.69 49.06
CA GLN A 330 10.22 14.09 49.75
C GLN A 330 9.03 15.03 49.67
N TYR A 331 7.88 14.50 49.27
CA TYR A 331 6.64 15.25 49.16
C TYR A 331 5.80 15.14 50.42
N ALA A 332 4.84 16.07 50.61
CA ALA A 332 3.93 16.08 51.75
C ALA A 332 3.06 14.82 51.84
N ASP A 333 2.74 14.21 50.70
CA ASP A 333 1.99 12.95 50.58
C ASP A 333 2.79 11.70 51.00
N GLY A 334 4.06 11.87 51.40
CA GLY A 334 4.94 10.78 51.83
C GLY A 334 5.72 10.10 50.72
N THR A 335 5.45 10.42 49.45
CA THR A 335 6.19 9.89 48.30
C THR A 335 7.58 10.52 48.18
N VAL A 336 8.51 9.81 47.52
CA VAL A 336 9.92 10.22 47.39
C VAL A 336 10.35 10.11 45.94
N LYS A 337 11.03 11.15 45.43
CA LYS A 337 11.72 11.18 44.14
C LYS A 337 13.23 11.30 44.37
N ALA A 338 14.03 10.58 43.58
CA ALA A 338 15.48 10.73 43.57
C ALA A 338 15.95 11.08 42.15
N GLU A 339 16.84 12.06 42.04
CA GLU A 339 17.36 12.58 40.77
C GLU A 339 18.89 12.63 40.82
N LYS A 340 19.54 12.31 39.71
CA LYS A 340 20.98 12.51 39.54
C LYS A 340 21.24 13.99 39.25
N VAL A 341 22.14 14.59 40.02
CA VAL A 341 22.63 15.95 39.79
C VAL A 341 24.12 15.89 39.48
N ILE A 342 24.56 16.63 38.47
CA ILE A 342 25.97 16.76 38.10
C ILE A 342 26.32 18.24 38.17
N LYS A 343 27.37 18.59 38.92
CA LYS A 343 27.85 19.97 39.05
C LYS A 343 29.28 20.13 38.61
#